data_AF-A0AAV1VD99-F1
#
_entry.id   AF-A0AAV1VD99-F1
#
_cell.length_a   1.000
_cell.length_b   1.000
_cell.length_c   1.000
_cell.angle_alpha   90.00
_cell.angle_beta   90.00
_cell.angle_gamma   90.00
#
_symmetry.space_group_name_H-M   'P 1'
#
loop_
_entity.id
_entity.type
_entity.pdbx_description
1 polymer ?
#
loop_
_entity_poly.entity_id
_entity_poly.type
_entity_poly.pdbx_seq_one_letter_code
_entity_poly.pdbx_strand_id
1 'polypeptide(L)'
;MTPKDRLGNRYPLNFVNHKPNYCRVFRAPTKDKAAQKFEHFLGYFERQFECRIHVLRAEGRAEYANVELFCKSTGVAGQVSKARNQASNGKAEHLHRTVLNRARSIMRVASRVVLG
;
A
#
# COMPACT_ATOMS: atom_id res chain seq x y z
N MET A 1 2.55 -8.11 -17.49
CA MET A 1 1.22 -7.77 -16.93
C MET A 1 1.13 -8.38 -15.54
N THR A 2 0.73 -7.65 -14.48
CA THR A 2 0.59 -8.23 -13.13
C THR A 2 -0.62 -9.17 -13.10
N PRO A 3 -0.51 -10.41 -12.60
CA PRO A 3 -1.63 -11.34 -12.49
C PRO A 3 -2.75 -10.77 -11.62
N LYS A 4 -4.01 -11.05 -11.99
CA LYS A 4 -5.17 -10.76 -11.16
C LYS A 4 -5.34 -11.87 -10.11
N ASP A 5 -5.82 -11.51 -8.92
CA ASP A 5 -6.36 -12.51 -7.99
C ASP A 5 -7.78 -12.94 -8.40
N ARG A 6 -8.36 -13.88 -7.64
CA ARG A 6 -9.72 -14.42 -7.88
C ARG A 6 -10.84 -13.36 -7.84
N LEU A 7 -10.59 -12.21 -7.24
CA LEU A 7 -11.52 -11.09 -7.13
C LEU A 7 -11.19 -9.96 -8.13
N GLY A 8 -10.27 -10.21 -9.06
CA GLY A 8 -9.87 -9.25 -10.08
C GLY A 8 -8.89 -8.18 -9.62
N ASN A 9 -8.35 -8.27 -8.41
CA ASN A 9 -7.38 -7.30 -7.91
C ASN A 9 -6.01 -7.50 -8.55
N ARG A 10 -5.36 -6.40 -8.94
CA ARG A 10 -4.00 -6.42 -9.55
C ARG A 10 -2.96 -5.68 -8.73
N TYR A 11 -3.38 -4.67 -7.99
CA TYR A 11 -2.46 -3.71 -7.39
C TYR A 11 -2.44 -3.87 -5.87
N PRO A 12 -1.33 -4.35 -5.29
CA PRO A 12 -1.12 -4.28 -3.85
C PRO A 12 -0.79 -2.83 -3.47
N LEU A 13 -1.51 -2.32 -2.48
CA LEU A 13 -1.31 -1.00 -1.88
C LEU A 13 -0.78 -1.20 -0.47
N ASN A 14 0.40 -0.67 -0.18
CA ASN A 14 1.07 -0.85 1.11
C ASN A 14 1.09 0.48 1.86
N PHE A 15 0.47 0.53 3.04
CA PHE A 15 0.59 1.66 3.95
C PHE A 15 1.50 1.27 5.12
N VAL A 16 2.50 2.10 5.40
CA VAL A 16 3.51 1.85 6.44
C VAL A 16 3.65 3.08 7.32
N ASN A 17 3.55 2.87 8.62
CA ASN A 17 3.88 3.89 9.62
C ASN A 17 5.31 3.67 10.16
N HIS A 18 6.08 4.74 10.31
CA HIS A 18 7.50 4.66 10.69
C HIS A 18 7.74 4.30 12.16
N LYS A 19 6.86 4.68 13.09
CA LYS A 19 7.16 4.67 14.54
C LYS A 19 6.38 3.68 15.42
N PRO A 20 5.43 2.90 14.87
CA PRO A 20 5.18 1.54 15.38
C PRO A 20 5.53 0.44 14.36
N ASN A 21 6.19 0.76 13.23
CA ASN A 21 6.38 -0.16 12.09
C ASN A 21 5.09 -0.87 11.64
N TYR A 22 3.93 -0.27 11.94
CA TYR A 22 2.64 -0.81 11.55
C TYR A 22 2.53 -0.78 10.04
N CYS A 23 2.16 -1.92 9.46
CA CYS A 23 1.97 -2.05 8.03
C CYS A 23 0.63 -2.71 7.72
N ARG A 24 -0.06 -2.18 6.71
CA ARG A 24 -1.30 -2.76 6.21
C ARG A 24 -1.26 -2.82 4.69
N VAL A 25 -1.58 -4.00 4.17
CA VAL A 25 -1.62 -4.29 2.73
C VAL A 25 -3.07 -4.36 2.30
N PHE A 26 -3.45 -3.52 1.34
CA PHE A 26 -4.72 -3.60 0.63
C PHE A 26 -4.51 -4.13 -0.79
N ARG A 27 -5.57 -4.62 -1.39
CA ARG A 27 -5.62 -5.00 -2.81
C ARG A 27 -6.68 -4.17 -3.52
N ALA A 28 -6.36 -3.79 -4.75
CA ALA A 28 -7.25 -3.03 -5.61
C ALA A 28 -7.25 -3.58 -7.06
N PRO A 29 -8.40 -3.54 -7.75
CA PRO A 29 -8.50 -3.91 -9.17
C PRO A 29 -7.75 -2.91 -10.07
N THR A 30 -7.78 -1.65 -9.69
CA THR A 30 -7.23 -0.52 -10.43
C THR A 30 -6.62 0.52 -9.46
N LYS A 31 -5.71 1.36 -9.95
CA LYS A 31 -4.98 2.32 -9.10
C LYS A 31 -5.86 3.50 -8.63
N ASP A 32 -6.93 3.83 -9.35
CA ASP A 32 -7.94 4.84 -8.96
C ASP A 32 -8.71 4.48 -7.67
N LYS A 33 -8.68 3.21 -7.24
CA LYS A 33 -9.24 2.80 -5.94
C LYS A 33 -8.31 3.06 -4.75
N ALA A 34 -7.10 3.57 -4.98
CA ALA A 34 -6.14 3.85 -3.92
C ALA A 34 -6.67 4.84 -2.88
N ALA A 35 -7.35 5.90 -3.30
CA ALA A 35 -7.94 6.90 -2.39
C ALA A 35 -8.96 6.27 -1.43
N GLN A 36 -9.88 5.44 -1.94
CA GLN A 36 -10.88 4.75 -1.11
C GLN A 36 -10.23 3.79 -0.11
N LYS A 37 -9.16 3.10 -0.52
CA LYS A 37 -8.40 2.22 0.39
C LYS A 37 -7.64 3.03 1.44
N PHE A 38 -7.12 4.21 1.08
CA PHE A 38 -6.46 5.10 2.01
C PHE A 38 -7.45 5.72 3.01
N GLU A 39 -8.63 6.14 2.59
CA GLU A 39 -9.70 6.63 3.47
C GLU A 39 -10.07 5.58 4.53
N HIS A 40 -10.31 4.34 4.11
CA HIS A 40 -10.58 3.24 5.03
C HIS A 40 -9.41 2.96 5.97
N PHE A 41 -8.17 3.06 5.47
CA PHE A 41 -6.97 2.94 6.30
C PHE A 41 -6.88 4.06 7.34
N LEU A 42 -7.08 5.31 6.93
CA LEU A 42 -7.02 6.51 7.77
C LEU A 42 -8.00 6.36 8.93
N GLY A 43 -9.29 6.16 8.65
CA GLY A 43 -10.31 6.04 9.70
C GLY A 43 -10.10 4.85 10.63
N TYR A 44 -9.61 3.71 10.11
CA TYR A 44 -9.24 2.57 10.96
C TYR A 44 -8.03 2.90 11.85
N PHE A 45 -6.96 3.43 11.27
CA PHE A 45 -5.70 3.65 11.96
C PHE A 45 -5.85 4.69 13.08
N GLU A 46 -6.51 5.81 12.79
CA GLU A 46 -6.71 6.89 13.75
C GLU A 46 -7.56 6.45 14.95
N ARG A 47 -8.60 5.63 14.72
CA ARG A 47 -9.43 5.06 15.79
C ARG A 47 -8.71 4.01 16.62
N GLN A 48 -7.91 3.16 15.98
CA GLN A 48 -7.23 2.05 16.67
C GLN A 48 -6.04 2.51 17.52
N PHE A 49 -5.35 3.56 17.09
CA PHE A 49 -4.17 4.08 17.77
C PHE A 49 -4.41 5.42 18.46
N GLU A 50 -5.67 5.89 18.51
CA GLU A 50 -6.08 7.16 19.12
C GLU A 50 -5.17 8.33 18.71
N CYS A 51 -4.86 8.42 17.41
CA CYS A 51 -3.93 9.41 16.87
C CYS A 51 -4.45 9.99 15.54
N ARG A 52 -3.76 11.01 15.02
CA ARG A 52 -4.04 11.57 13.70
C ARG A 52 -2.88 11.38 12.74
N ILE A 53 -3.20 11.06 11.49
CA ILE A 53 -2.21 11.00 10.42
C ILE A 53 -2.06 12.40 9.84
N HIS A 54 -0.94 13.06 10.13
CA HIS A 54 -0.69 14.41 9.64
C HIS A 54 -0.06 14.45 8.25
N VAL A 55 0.72 13.42 7.88
CA VAL A 55 1.51 13.42 6.65
C VAL A 55 1.40 12.08 5.97
N LEU A 56 1.01 12.09 4.69
CA LEU A 56 1.13 10.93 3.80
C LEU A 56 2.32 11.13 2.86
N ARG A 57 3.31 10.23 2.94
CA ARG A 57 4.41 10.17 1.99
C ARG A 57 4.09 9.17 0.89
N ALA A 58 4.04 9.64 -0.35
CA ALA A 58 3.87 8.81 -1.53
C ALA A 58 5.09 8.94 -2.46
N GLU A 59 5.39 7.89 -3.22
CA GLU A 59 6.30 8.02 -4.36
C GLU A 59 5.59 8.80 -5.47
N GLY A 60 6.29 9.76 -6.08
CA GLY A 60 5.76 10.66 -7.11
C GLY A 60 5.41 9.99 -8.42
N ARG A 61 4.38 9.14 -8.41
CA ARG A 61 3.72 8.63 -9.61
C ARG A 61 2.37 9.32 -9.73
N ALA A 62 2.11 9.90 -10.91
CA ALA A 62 0.81 10.51 -11.26
C ALA A 62 -0.38 9.57 -11.03
N GLU A 63 -0.11 8.27 -10.98
CA GLU A 63 -1.04 7.17 -10.71
C GLU A 63 -1.77 7.26 -9.36
N TYR A 64 -1.32 8.14 -8.44
CA TYR A 64 -1.94 8.37 -7.12
C TYR A 64 -2.48 9.80 -6.95
N ALA A 65 -2.77 10.51 -8.04
CA ALA A 65 -3.34 11.87 -7.98
C ALA A 65 -4.66 11.94 -7.19
N ASN A 66 -5.48 10.89 -7.26
CA ASN A 66 -6.70 10.74 -6.46
C ASN A 66 -6.43 10.74 -4.94
N VAL A 67 -5.31 10.14 -4.50
CA VAL A 67 -4.90 10.12 -3.09
C VAL A 67 -4.46 11.51 -2.66
N GLU A 68 -3.76 12.24 -3.53
CA GLU A 68 -3.36 13.62 -3.25
C GLU A 68 -4.57 14.56 -3.08
N LEU A 69 -5.57 14.42 -3.96
CA LEU A 69 -6.83 15.17 -3.85
C LEU A 69 -7.55 14.85 -2.54
N PHE A 70 -7.61 13.58 -2.16
CA PHE A 70 -8.19 13.16 -0.88
C PHE A 70 -7.44 13.76 0.31
N CYS A 71 -6.11 13.71 0.30
CA CYS A 71 -5.29 14.32 1.36
C CYS A 71 -5.59 15.82 1.52
N LYS A 72 -5.74 16.56 0.41
CA LYS A 72 -6.13 17.97 0.43
C LYS A 72 -7.50 18.19 1.07
N SER A 73 -8.48 17.32 0.80
CA SER A 73 -9.83 17.46 1.37
C SER A 73 -9.90 17.05 2.85
N THR A 74 -9.04 16.15 3.32
CA THR A 74 -9.03 15.68 4.72
C THR A 74 -8.02 16.38 5.62
N GLY A 75 -7.28 17.37 5.09
CA GLY A 75 -6.26 18.10 5.84
C GLY A 75 -4.99 17.30 6.13
N VAL A 76 -4.76 16.19 5.41
CA VAL A 76 -3.52 15.40 5.50
C VAL A 76 -2.50 16.01 4.55
N ALA A 77 -1.30 16.32 5.04
CA ALA A 77 -0.24 16.87 4.19
C ALA A 77 0.31 15.78 3.25
N GLY A 78 0.13 15.95 1.95
CA GLY A 78 0.76 15.10 0.93
C GLY A 78 2.23 15.46 0.74
N GLN A 79 3.13 14.50 0.96
CA GLN A 79 4.54 14.62 0.63
C GLN A 79 4.87 13.68 -0.52
N VAL A 80 5.16 14.26 -1.68
CA VAL A 80 5.62 13.50 -2.83
C VAL A 80 7.14 13.39 -2.76
N SER A 81 7.64 12.19 -2.52
CA SER A 81 9.07 11.92 -2.58
C SER A 81 9.52 11.77 -4.03
N LYS A 82 10.64 12.43 -4.40
CA LYS A 82 11.31 12.20 -5.68
C LYS A 82 11.58 10.70 -5.82
N ALA A 83 11.32 10.16 -7.01
CA ALA A 83 11.58 8.76 -7.33
C ALA A 83 13.02 8.39 -6.88
N ARG A 84 13.14 7.28 -6.15
CA ARG A 84 14.42 6.75 -5.61
C ARG A 84 15.08 7.53 -4.46
N ASN A 85 14.35 8.40 -3.74
CA ASN A 85 14.89 8.87 -2.46
C ASN A 85 14.79 7.76 -1.39
N GLN A 86 15.79 6.87 -1.36
CA GLN A 86 15.86 5.69 -0.49
C GLN A 86 15.63 6.01 0.99
N ALA A 87 16.04 7.20 1.46
CA ALA A 87 15.88 7.59 2.86
C ALA A 87 14.41 7.78 3.26
N SER A 88 13.56 8.22 2.34
CA SER A 88 12.14 8.52 2.62
C SER A 88 11.23 7.30 2.42
N ASN A 89 11.49 6.48 1.40
CA ASN A 89 10.58 5.38 1.03
C ASN A 89 11.12 3.97 1.32
N GLY A 90 12.34 3.84 1.85
CA GLY A 90 13.00 2.54 2.00
C GLY A 90 12.19 1.50 2.80
N LYS A 91 11.42 1.91 3.82
CA LYS A 91 10.56 1.00 4.58
C LYS A 91 9.40 0.44 3.75
N ALA A 92 8.74 1.28 2.97
CA ALA A 92 7.62 0.86 2.13
C ALA A 92 8.09 -0.03 0.98
N GLU A 93 9.23 0.28 0.37
CA GLU A 93 9.86 -0.55 -0.67
C GLU A 93 10.29 -1.93 -0.11
N HIS A 94 10.95 -1.94 1.05
CA HIS A 94 11.34 -3.17 1.73
C HIS A 94 10.14 -4.05 2.07
N LEU A 95 9.06 -3.45 2.58
CA LEU A 95 7.81 -4.16 2.82
C LEU A 95 7.23 -4.73 1.52
N HIS A 96 7.17 -3.93 0.46
CA HIS A 96 6.64 -4.36 -0.83
C HIS A 96 7.37 -5.59 -1.36
N ARG A 97 8.71 -5.57 -1.31
CA ARG A 97 9.54 -6.72 -1.70
C ARG A 97 9.29 -7.94 -0.80
N THR A 98 9.19 -7.74 0.51
CA THR A 98 8.95 -8.83 1.48
C THR A 98 7.60 -9.49 1.26
N VAL A 99 6.54 -8.70 1.06
CA VAL A 99 5.17 -9.19 0.81
C VAL A 99 5.13 -10.00 -0.49
N LEU A 100 5.70 -9.47 -1.58
CA LEU A 100 5.72 -10.17 -2.87
C LEU A 100 6.55 -11.46 -2.81
N ASN A 101 7.68 -11.45 -2.11
CA ASN A 101 8.51 -12.65 -1.97
C ASN A 101 7.81 -13.72 -1.15
N ARG A 102 7.18 -13.38 -0.01
CA ARG A 102 6.39 -14.33 0.77
C ARG A 102 5.23 -14.91 -0.03
N ALA A 103 4.49 -14.07 -0.76
CA ALA A 103 3.41 -14.53 -1.63
C ALA A 103 3.92 -15.52 -2.69
N ARG A 104 5.04 -15.21 -3.36
CA ARG A 104 5.66 -16.13 -4.34
C ARG A 104 6.09 -17.45 -3.70
N SER A 105 6.68 -17.41 -2.51
CA SER A 105 7.09 -18.63 -1.80
C SER A 105 5.89 -19.50 -1.45
N ILE A 106 4.81 -18.91 -0.90
CA ILE A 106 3.58 -19.65 -0.59
C ILE A 106 2.96 -20.24 -1.85
N MET A 107 2.88 -19.47 -2.94
CA MET A 107 2.35 -19.97 -4.21
C MET A 107 3.18 -21.15 -4.73
N ARG A 108 4.52 -21.09 -4.64
CA ARG A 108 5.39 -22.20 -5.04
C ARG A 108 5.19 -23.46 -4.20
N VAL A 109 4.91 -23.33 -2.91
CA VAL A 109 4.62 -24.46 -2.02
C VAL A 109 3.23 -25.02 -2.30
N ALA A 110 2.23 -24.16 -2.55
CA ALA A 110 0.86 -24.57 -2.88
C ALA A 110 0.74 -25.28 -4.25
N SER A 111 1.74 -25.14 -5.13
CA SER A 111 1.80 -25.79 -6.45
C SER A 111 2.27 -27.25 -6.45
N ARG A 112 2.43 -27.90 -5.28
CA ARG A 112 2.79 -29.33 -5.19
C ARG A 112 1.77 -30.11 -4.33
N VAL A 113 0.67 -30.53 -4.94
CA VAL A 113 0.09 -31.90 -4.91
C VAL A 113 -1.01 -31.91 -5.99
N VAL A 114 -0.71 -32.43 -7.16
CA VAL A 114 -1.68 -33.18 -7.96
C VAL A 114 -1.02 -34.54 -8.12
N LEU A 115 -1.44 -35.50 -7.30
CA LEU A 115 -1.20 -36.91 -7.57
C LEU A 115 -2.22 -37.30 -8.63
N GLY A 116 -1.75 -37.49 -9.85
CA GLY A 116 -2.39 -38.29 -10.89
C GLY A 116 -1.45 -39.44 -11.21
#